data_AF-A0A7V2TYD5-F1
#
_entry.id   AF-A0A7V2TYD5-F1
#
_cell.length_a   1.000
_cell.length_b   1.000
_cell.length_c   1.000
_cell.angle_alpha   90.00
_cell.angle_beta   90.00
_cell.angle_gamma   90.00
#
_symmetry.space_group_name_H-M   'P 1'
#
loop_
_entity.id
_entity.type
_entity.pdbx_description
1 polymer ?
#
loop_
_entity_poly.entity_id
_entity_poly.type
_entity_poly.pdbx_seq_one_letter_code
_entity_poly.pdbx_strand_id
1 'polypeptide(L)'
;MESPVGICALKRFAADFDRESNDPFVPQPAPRKADKVAVVGAGPAGLTAAYFLALKGYPVTLFEALPVAGGMMAVGIPEYRLPRKVLNAEIEGILKLGVELKLSSPVTDVDALKAQGFKAVFLATGAHKGLKLGVSGERLKGVLDGVTFLRDVNLGKPIKVGEKVAVIGGGNVAIDAARTALRLGAREVQIFYRRLKEDMPAAPWEIAEAEKEGIQLHYLVAPGQMWGGNGGVKRMQCRRMTLSEFDASGRKRPTAIAGSEFEVEIDTVIAAVGQIPDTECFRGNGFQFDSSGAFRVDPDTLATGTPGVFAGGDNVRGPASAVEAMADGQKAAMAIDRYLGGDGRMPNAFRDQLKGLKVSFDEEAYAEEHPRIEMPTLPLSDRYHNFKEVELGYSARMAVEEAKRCLHCYRQE
;
A
#
# COMPACT_ATOMS: atom_id res chain seq x y z
N MET A 1 14.02 29.29 -2.65
CA MET A 1 13.55 28.02 -2.03
C MET A 1 14.29 26.84 -2.64
N GLU A 2 15.10 26.14 -1.84
CA GLU A 2 15.92 25.02 -2.32
C GLU A 2 15.25 23.63 -2.23
N SER A 3 14.12 23.49 -1.52
CA SER A 3 13.45 22.20 -1.35
C SER A 3 11.91 22.29 -1.25
N PRO A 4 11.16 21.27 -1.69
CA PRO A 4 9.69 21.25 -1.60
C PRO A 4 9.16 21.36 -0.17
N VAL A 5 7.93 21.85 -0.03
CA VAL A 5 7.19 21.84 1.24
C VAL A 5 6.88 20.40 1.66
N GLY A 6 6.96 20.12 2.96
CA GLY A 6 6.66 18.85 3.60
C GLY A 6 5.17 18.52 3.65
N ILE A 7 4.51 18.45 2.48
CA ILE A 7 3.06 18.24 2.35
C ILE A 7 2.57 17.01 3.14
N CYS A 8 3.27 15.88 3.04
CA CYS A 8 2.89 14.66 3.76
C CYS A 8 2.98 14.84 5.29
N ALA A 9 4.02 15.52 5.78
CA ALA A 9 4.23 15.75 7.20
C ALA A 9 3.18 16.72 7.78
N LEU A 10 2.88 17.79 7.04
CA LEU A 10 1.82 18.73 7.39
C LEU A 10 0.44 18.07 7.39
N LYS A 11 0.13 17.25 6.38
CA LYS A 11 -1.11 16.49 6.31
C LYS A 11 -1.25 15.53 7.49
N ARG A 12 -0.18 14.80 7.83
CA ARG A 12 -0.15 13.91 8.99
C ARG A 12 -0.41 14.69 10.28
N PHE A 13 0.30 15.79 10.50
CA PHE A 13 0.10 16.62 11.69
C PHE A 13 -1.35 17.10 11.82
N ALA A 14 -1.96 17.60 10.74
CA ALA A 14 -3.35 18.05 10.76
C ALA A 14 -4.33 16.92 11.08
N ALA A 15 -4.12 15.73 10.51
CA ALA A 15 -4.95 14.55 10.77
C ALA A 15 -4.80 14.04 12.22
N ASP A 16 -3.57 13.97 12.73
CA ASP A 16 -3.31 13.59 14.12
C ASP A 16 -3.91 14.60 15.10
N PHE A 17 -3.78 15.90 14.81
CA PHE A 17 -4.35 16.98 15.62
C PHE A 17 -5.89 16.92 15.67
N ASP A 18 -6.57 16.72 14.54
CA ASP A 18 -8.03 16.58 14.50
C ASP A 18 -8.48 15.35 15.29
N ARG A 19 -7.84 14.19 15.04
CA ARG A 19 -8.13 12.91 15.71
C ARG A 19 -7.97 12.97 17.23
N GLU A 20 -7.00 13.74 17.72
CA GLU A 20 -6.69 13.89 19.14
C GLU A 20 -7.43 15.07 19.81
N SER A 21 -8.20 15.84 19.02
CA SER A 21 -9.00 16.94 19.54
C SER A 21 -10.23 16.46 20.33
N ASN A 22 -10.84 17.38 21.09
CA ASN A 22 -12.08 17.11 21.81
C ASN A 22 -13.32 17.03 20.90
N ASP A 23 -13.21 17.50 19.65
CA ASP A 23 -14.31 17.58 18.68
C ASP A 23 -13.79 17.22 17.27
N PRO A 24 -13.39 15.95 17.05
CA PRO A 24 -12.87 15.51 15.76
C PRO A 24 -13.93 15.63 14.67
N PHE A 25 -13.52 15.91 13.44
CA PHE A 25 -14.46 16.04 12.34
C PHE A 25 -15.21 14.72 12.07
N VAL A 26 -16.55 14.77 12.12
CA VAL A 26 -17.42 13.64 11.75
C VAL A 26 -18.25 14.01 10.52
N PRO A 27 -18.07 13.30 9.40
CA PRO A 27 -18.89 13.49 8.21
C PRO A 27 -20.38 13.22 8.46
N GLN A 28 -21.27 13.96 7.81
CA GLN A 28 -22.71 13.76 7.89
C GLN A 28 -23.24 13.04 6.63
N PRO A 29 -23.78 11.81 6.76
CA PRO A 29 -24.41 11.10 5.66
C PRO A 29 -25.71 11.77 5.16
N ALA A 30 -25.99 11.61 3.87
CA ALA A 30 -27.31 11.92 3.30
C ALA A 30 -28.39 10.97 3.86
N PRO A 31 -29.69 11.30 3.69
CA PRO A 31 -30.78 10.43 4.11
C PRO A 31 -30.66 9.00 3.58
N ARG A 32 -30.99 8.03 4.44
CA ARG A 32 -30.84 6.60 4.14
C ARG A 32 -31.66 6.20 2.92
N LYS A 33 -31.03 5.48 1.99
CA LYS A 33 -31.61 4.88 0.79
C LYS A 33 -32.02 3.42 1.03
N ALA A 34 -32.89 2.90 0.17
CA ALA A 34 -33.38 1.51 0.26
C ALA A 34 -32.39 0.48 -0.31
N ASP A 35 -31.75 0.80 -1.43
CA ASP A 35 -30.84 -0.12 -2.12
C ASP A 35 -29.54 -0.30 -1.34
N LYS A 36 -29.15 -1.56 -1.13
CA LYS A 36 -27.92 -1.92 -0.40
C LYS A 36 -26.78 -2.32 -1.33
N VAL A 37 -25.56 -2.01 -0.92
CA VAL A 37 -24.33 -2.25 -1.69
C VAL A 37 -23.39 -3.16 -0.92
N ALA A 38 -22.82 -4.16 -1.60
CA ALA A 38 -21.75 -4.99 -1.05
C ALA A 38 -20.39 -4.50 -1.55
N VAL A 39 -19.41 -4.44 -0.66
CA VAL A 39 -18.01 -4.15 -1.00
C VAL A 39 -17.16 -5.33 -0.55
N VAL A 40 -16.43 -5.94 -1.47
CA VAL A 40 -15.60 -7.13 -1.23
C VAL A 40 -14.13 -6.72 -1.14
N GLY A 41 -13.56 -6.84 0.04
CA GLY A 41 -12.22 -6.37 0.41
C GLY A 41 -12.30 -5.06 1.21
N ALA A 42 -11.73 -5.06 2.41
CA ALA A 42 -11.64 -3.89 3.29
C ALA A 42 -10.26 -3.23 3.21
N GLY A 43 -9.64 -3.20 2.03
CA GLY A 43 -8.43 -2.42 1.73
C GLY A 43 -8.73 -0.95 1.41
N PRO A 44 -7.72 -0.16 0.98
CA PRO A 44 -7.90 1.27 0.68
C PRO A 44 -9.07 1.55 -0.27
N ALA A 45 -9.18 0.79 -1.36
CA ALA A 45 -10.25 0.93 -2.34
C ALA A 45 -11.63 0.62 -1.74
N GLY A 46 -11.78 -0.51 -1.05
CA GLY A 46 -13.06 -0.90 -0.48
C GLY A 46 -13.52 0.02 0.64
N LEU A 47 -12.62 0.41 1.55
CA LEU A 47 -12.90 1.36 2.62
C LEU A 47 -13.32 2.73 2.06
N THR A 48 -12.63 3.21 1.01
CA THR A 48 -12.98 4.49 0.36
C THR A 48 -14.33 4.42 -0.35
N ALA A 49 -14.62 3.31 -1.05
CA ALA A 49 -15.91 3.11 -1.68
C ALA A 49 -17.04 3.08 -0.64
N ALA A 50 -16.84 2.33 0.45
CA ALA A 50 -17.81 2.25 1.54
C ALA A 50 -18.05 3.62 2.19
N TYR A 51 -16.99 4.39 2.45
CA TYR A 51 -17.09 5.76 2.96
C TYR A 51 -17.99 6.64 2.07
N PHE A 52 -17.70 6.74 0.77
CA PHE A 52 -18.47 7.62 -0.11
C PHE A 52 -19.90 7.12 -0.37
N LEU A 53 -20.11 5.81 -0.43
CA LEU A 53 -21.45 5.23 -0.55
C LEU A 53 -22.29 5.45 0.71
N ALA A 54 -21.69 5.32 1.90
CA ALA A 54 -22.36 5.62 3.16
C ALA A 54 -22.72 7.11 3.24
N LEU A 55 -21.83 8.02 2.82
CA LEU A 55 -22.14 9.45 2.71
C LEU A 55 -23.30 9.75 1.77
N LYS A 56 -23.49 8.94 0.73
CA LYS A 56 -24.63 9.02 -0.19
C LYS A 56 -25.92 8.40 0.35
N GLY A 57 -25.89 7.86 1.57
CA GLY A 57 -27.04 7.27 2.26
C GLY A 57 -27.28 5.79 1.97
N TYR A 58 -26.40 5.12 1.21
CA TYR A 58 -26.56 3.69 0.94
C TYR A 58 -26.21 2.84 2.17
N PRO A 59 -27.01 1.83 2.54
CA PRO A 59 -26.57 0.77 3.43
C PRO A 59 -25.44 -0.05 2.76
N VAL A 60 -24.26 -0.06 3.39
CA VAL A 60 -23.08 -0.76 2.86
C VAL A 60 -22.66 -1.88 3.80
N THR A 61 -22.37 -3.05 3.23
CA THR A 61 -21.70 -4.16 3.93
C THR A 61 -20.34 -4.43 3.28
N LEU A 62 -19.28 -4.34 4.07
CA LEU A 62 -17.91 -4.73 3.74
C LEU A 62 -17.67 -6.20 4.09
N PHE A 63 -17.20 -6.99 3.13
CA PHE A 63 -16.80 -8.38 3.32
C PHE A 63 -15.28 -8.48 3.18
N GLU A 64 -14.58 -8.85 4.26
CA GLU A 64 -13.13 -8.97 4.31
C GLU A 64 -12.73 -10.42 4.56
N ALA A 65 -11.83 -10.95 3.74
CA ALA A 65 -11.37 -12.33 3.83
C ALA A 65 -10.46 -12.56 5.05
N LEU A 66 -9.72 -11.53 5.47
CA LEU A 66 -8.78 -11.56 6.59
C LEU A 66 -9.49 -11.32 7.93
N PRO A 67 -8.83 -11.68 9.06
CA PRO A 67 -9.35 -11.39 10.40
C PRO A 67 -9.22 -9.92 10.81
N VAL A 68 -8.71 -9.05 9.92
CA VAL A 68 -8.51 -7.60 10.17
C VAL A 68 -8.88 -6.81 8.91
N ALA A 69 -9.38 -5.59 9.10
CA ALA A 69 -9.61 -4.63 8.02
C ALA A 69 -8.34 -3.81 7.73
N GLY A 70 -8.33 -3.11 6.59
CA GLY A 70 -7.21 -2.28 6.11
C GLY A 70 -6.43 -2.89 4.94
N GLY A 71 -6.71 -4.16 4.58
CA GLY A 71 -6.07 -4.84 3.44
C GLY A 71 -4.54 -4.76 3.50
N MET A 72 -3.89 -4.46 2.37
CA MET A 72 -2.43 -4.32 2.31
C MET A 72 -1.84 -3.23 3.22
N MET A 73 -2.62 -2.24 3.67
CA MET A 73 -2.15 -1.29 4.70
C MET A 73 -1.98 -2.00 6.06
N ALA A 74 -2.92 -2.89 6.40
CA ALA A 74 -2.90 -3.63 7.64
C ALA A 74 -1.90 -4.80 7.63
N VAL A 75 -1.67 -5.43 6.48
CA VAL A 75 -0.86 -6.65 6.43
C VAL A 75 0.43 -6.55 5.60
N GLY A 76 0.52 -5.58 4.69
CA GLY A 76 1.72 -5.38 3.87
C GLY A 76 2.70 -4.37 4.48
N ILE A 77 2.18 -3.25 4.99
CA ILE A 77 3.01 -2.18 5.55
C ILE A 77 3.33 -2.50 7.01
N PRO A 78 4.61 -2.57 7.41
CA PRO A 78 4.98 -2.85 8.80
C PRO A 78 4.50 -1.79 9.80
N GLU A 79 4.26 -2.20 11.04
CA GLU A 79 3.72 -1.32 12.09
C GLU A 79 4.65 -0.13 12.43
N TYR A 80 5.96 -0.29 12.24
CA TYR A 80 6.92 0.81 12.44
C TYR A 80 6.78 1.96 11.42
N ARG A 81 6.03 1.75 10.32
CA ARG A 81 5.68 2.79 9.33
C ARG A 81 4.21 3.19 9.41
N LEU A 82 3.32 2.24 9.71
CA LEU A 82 1.89 2.46 9.81
C LEU A 82 1.33 1.82 11.08
N PRO A 83 1.29 2.57 12.20
CA PRO A 83 0.79 2.05 13.47
C PRO A 83 -0.64 1.53 13.37
N ARG A 84 -0.90 0.34 13.93
CA ARG A 84 -2.23 -0.29 13.85
C ARG A 84 -3.31 0.52 14.54
N LYS A 85 -2.96 1.18 15.65
CA LYS A 85 -3.88 2.09 16.37
C LYS A 85 -4.42 3.22 15.47
N VAL A 86 -3.57 3.78 14.61
CA VAL A 86 -3.95 4.90 13.73
C VAL A 86 -4.83 4.38 12.60
N LEU A 87 -4.41 3.30 11.94
CA LEU A 87 -5.19 2.67 10.88
C LEU A 87 -6.58 2.24 11.38
N ASN A 88 -6.67 1.62 12.56
CA ASN A 88 -7.94 1.18 13.13
C ASN A 88 -8.85 2.36 13.49
N ALA A 89 -8.31 3.46 14.02
CA ALA A 89 -9.09 4.66 14.32
C ALA A 89 -9.72 5.28 13.06
N GLU A 90 -8.98 5.33 11.95
CA GLU A 90 -9.49 5.79 10.65
C GLU A 90 -10.61 4.87 10.12
N ILE A 91 -10.41 3.55 10.22
CA ILE A 91 -11.42 2.56 9.82
C ILE A 91 -12.68 2.71 10.68
N GLU A 92 -12.54 2.87 12.00
CA GLU A 92 -13.66 3.11 12.92
C GLU A 92 -14.44 4.37 12.55
N GLY A 93 -13.76 5.43 12.11
CA GLY A 93 -14.41 6.63 11.56
C GLY A 93 -15.35 6.32 10.40
N ILE A 94 -14.94 5.44 9.49
CA ILE A 94 -15.79 4.97 8.37
C ILE A 94 -16.96 4.11 8.88
N LEU A 95 -16.71 3.20 9.83
CA LEU A 95 -17.75 2.33 10.37
C LEU A 95 -18.85 3.11 11.12
N LYS A 96 -18.48 4.21 11.79
CA LYS A 96 -19.42 5.14 12.46
C LYS A 96 -20.45 5.77 11.50
N LEU A 97 -20.22 5.73 10.19
CA LEU A 97 -21.19 6.13 9.17
C LEU A 97 -22.30 5.08 8.93
N GLY A 98 -22.31 3.98 9.70
CA GLY A 98 -23.29 2.90 9.58
C GLY A 98 -22.89 1.79 8.59
N VAL A 99 -21.60 1.72 8.24
CA VAL A 99 -21.05 0.64 7.40
C VAL A 99 -20.91 -0.63 8.24
N GLU A 100 -21.48 -1.74 7.78
CA GLU A 100 -21.31 -3.06 8.40
C GLU A 100 -20.02 -3.71 7.92
N LEU A 101 -19.21 -4.25 8.83
CA LEU A 101 -17.98 -4.96 8.50
C LEU A 101 -18.06 -6.44 8.92
N LYS A 102 -17.81 -7.33 7.95
CA LYS A 102 -17.72 -8.78 8.15
C LYS A 102 -16.30 -9.25 7.88
N LEU A 103 -15.55 -9.53 8.93
CA LEU A 103 -14.20 -10.09 8.87
C LEU A 103 -14.25 -11.60 8.67
N SER A 104 -13.13 -12.20 8.24
CA SER A 104 -13.02 -13.65 7.98
C SER A 104 -14.13 -14.20 7.08
N SER A 105 -14.61 -13.38 6.16
CA SER A 105 -15.77 -13.62 5.30
C SER A 105 -15.37 -13.51 3.82
N PRO A 106 -14.54 -14.44 3.31
CA PRO A 106 -14.13 -14.42 1.91
C PRO A 106 -15.35 -14.58 1.00
N VAL A 107 -15.39 -13.80 -0.09
CA VAL A 107 -16.42 -13.89 -1.12
C VAL A 107 -15.81 -14.46 -2.38
N THR A 108 -16.32 -15.61 -2.81
CA THR A 108 -15.93 -16.27 -4.07
C THR A 108 -17.05 -16.27 -5.11
N ASP A 109 -18.29 -16.00 -4.68
CA ASP A 109 -19.48 -16.01 -5.52
C ASP A 109 -20.24 -14.68 -5.37
N VAL A 110 -20.26 -13.92 -6.46
CA VAL A 110 -20.93 -12.60 -6.52
C VAL A 110 -22.45 -12.76 -6.66
N ASP A 111 -22.93 -13.84 -7.27
CA ASP A 111 -24.36 -14.07 -7.45
C ASP A 111 -25.03 -14.43 -6.12
N ALA A 112 -24.31 -15.09 -5.21
CA ALA A 112 -24.75 -15.27 -3.83
C ALA A 112 -25.01 -13.94 -3.10
N LEU A 113 -24.22 -12.90 -3.36
CA LEU A 113 -24.47 -11.56 -2.80
C LEU A 113 -25.70 -10.92 -3.45
N LYS A 114 -25.85 -11.03 -4.78
CA LYS A 114 -27.05 -10.53 -5.46
C LYS A 114 -28.33 -11.21 -4.96
N ALA A 115 -28.29 -12.52 -4.74
CA ALA A 115 -29.40 -13.30 -4.18
C ALA A 115 -29.75 -12.87 -2.75
N GLN A 116 -28.78 -12.38 -1.97
CA GLN A 116 -29.04 -11.75 -0.67
C GLN A 116 -29.69 -10.37 -0.80
N GLY A 117 -29.87 -9.82 -2.00
CA GLY A 117 -30.54 -8.55 -2.28
C GLY A 117 -29.60 -7.35 -2.44
N PHE A 118 -28.28 -7.57 -2.56
CA PHE A 118 -27.36 -6.48 -2.89
C PHE A 118 -27.55 -6.04 -4.34
N LYS A 119 -27.80 -4.74 -4.54
CA LYS A 119 -28.12 -4.17 -5.87
C LYS A 119 -26.87 -3.83 -6.67
N ALA A 120 -25.77 -3.56 -5.97
CA ALA A 120 -24.46 -3.41 -6.57
C ALA A 120 -23.40 -4.11 -5.73
N VAL A 121 -22.33 -4.58 -6.39
CA VAL A 121 -21.17 -5.21 -5.76
C VAL A 121 -19.90 -4.54 -6.27
N PHE A 122 -19.02 -4.13 -5.36
CA PHE A 122 -17.69 -3.63 -5.69
C PHE A 122 -16.61 -4.63 -5.26
N LEU A 123 -15.79 -5.10 -6.21
CA LEU A 123 -14.70 -6.04 -6.00
C LEU A 123 -13.37 -5.28 -5.82
N ALA A 124 -12.90 -5.18 -4.58
CA ALA A 124 -11.68 -4.49 -4.15
C ALA A 124 -10.70 -5.46 -3.45
N THR A 125 -10.50 -6.64 -4.04
CA THR A 125 -9.77 -7.77 -3.44
C THR A 125 -8.24 -7.62 -3.46
N GLY A 126 -7.71 -6.62 -4.16
CA GLY A 126 -6.28 -6.29 -4.17
C GLY A 126 -5.35 -7.34 -4.82
N ALA A 127 -4.04 -7.18 -4.57
CA ALA A 127 -2.98 -8.05 -5.08
C ALA A 127 -2.19 -8.72 -3.94
N HIS A 128 -2.76 -9.80 -3.38
CA HIS A 128 -2.23 -10.47 -2.19
C HIS A 128 -1.28 -11.65 -2.47
N LYS A 129 -1.03 -11.99 -3.75
CA LYS A 129 -0.12 -13.08 -4.15
C LYS A 129 1.21 -12.50 -4.61
N GLY A 130 2.33 -13.01 -4.10
CA GLY A 130 3.66 -12.65 -4.60
C GLY A 130 4.07 -13.43 -5.85
N LEU A 131 4.86 -12.80 -6.71
CA LEU A 131 5.45 -13.45 -7.88
C LEU A 131 6.55 -14.43 -7.47
N LYS A 132 6.59 -15.58 -8.15
CA LYS A 132 7.66 -16.57 -7.97
C LYS A 132 8.95 -16.14 -8.65
N LEU A 133 10.08 -16.60 -8.12
CA LEU A 133 11.40 -16.29 -8.67
C LEU A 133 11.66 -17.07 -9.97
N GLY A 134 11.08 -18.26 -10.10
CA GLY A 134 11.27 -19.12 -11.26
C GLY A 134 12.66 -19.77 -11.31
N VAL A 135 13.28 -19.96 -10.15
CA VAL A 135 14.63 -20.54 -10.02
C VAL A 135 14.60 -21.86 -9.27
N SER A 136 15.54 -22.75 -9.58
CA SER A 136 15.68 -24.02 -8.87
C SER A 136 15.98 -23.77 -7.39
N GLY A 137 15.29 -24.50 -6.50
CA GLY A 137 15.40 -24.33 -5.05
C GLY A 137 14.44 -23.30 -4.44
N GLU A 138 13.59 -22.62 -5.21
CA GLU A 138 12.64 -21.61 -4.68
C GLU A 138 11.57 -22.18 -3.71
N ARG A 139 11.46 -23.50 -3.59
CA ARG A 139 10.55 -24.20 -2.68
C ARG A 139 11.25 -24.79 -1.45
N LEU A 140 12.55 -24.55 -1.29
CA LEU A 140 13.28 -24.98 -0.11
C LEU A 140 12.73 -24.30 1.15
N LYS A 141 12.75 -25.00 2.28
CA LYS A 141 12.47 -24.40 3.58
C LYS A 141 13.41 -23.20 3.81
N GLY A 142 12.87 -22.09 4.30
CA GLY A 142 13.62 -20.83 4.47
C GLY A 142 13.57 -19.92 3.24
N VAL A 143 13.00 -20.36 2.11
CA VAL A 143 12.62 -19.47 1.00
C VAL A 143 11.17 -19.04 1.19
N LEU A 144 10.98 -17.75 1.46
CA LEU A 144 9.71 -17.13 1.83
C LEU A 144 9.21 -16.23 0.71
N ASP A 145 7.89 -16.17 0.56
CA ASP A 145 7.21 -15.18 -0.26
C ASP A 145 7.10 -13.87 0.53
N GLY A 146 7.59 -12.76 -0.02
CA GLY A 146 7.69 -11.47 0.70
C GLY A 146 6.34 -10.90 1.13
N VAL A 147 5.30 -11.06 0.32
CA VAL A 147 3.94 -10.63 0.65
C VAL A 147 3.39 -11.45 1.82
N THR A 148 3.56 -12.77 1.75
CA THR A 148 3.12 -13.69 2.80
C THR A 148 3.91 -13.47 4.09
N PHE A 149 5.23 -13.27 4.00
CA PHE A 149 6.11 -12.98 5.14
C PHE A 149 5.63 -11.73 5.90
N LEU A 150 5.46 -10.60 5.20
CA LEU A 150 4.99 -9.36 5.82
C LEU A 150 3.59 -9.53 6.40
N ARG A 151 2.68 -10.18 5.67
CA ARG A 151 1.32 -10.45 6.17
C ARG A 151 1.34 -11.26 7.45
N ASP A 152 2.10 -12.33 7.49
CA ASP A 152 2.13 -13.23 8.63
C ASP A 152 2.74 -12.54 9.87
N VAL A 153 3.80 -11.75 9.69
CA VAL A 153 4.37 -10.91 10.76
C VAL A 153 3.34 -9.91 11.28
N ASN A 154 2.67 -9.18 10.39
CA ASN A 154 1.69 -8.17 10.77
C ASN A 154 0.41 -8.74 11.40
N LEU A 155 0.08 -10.00 11.12
CA LEU A 155 -0.98 -10.74 11.79
C LEU A 155 -0.53 -11.38 13.12
N GLY A 156 0.69 -11.10 13.57
CA GLY A 156 1.23 -11.61 14.84
C GLY A 156 1.59 -13.09 14.82
N LYS A 157 1.74 -13.71 13.65
CA LYS A 157 2.20 -15.09 13.57
C LYS A 157 3.67 -15.17 13.97
N PRO A 158 4.08 -16.21 14.71
CA PRO A 158 5.48 -16.40 15.07
C PRO A 158 6.29 -16.79 13.84
N ILE A 159 7.00 -15.83 13.26
CA ILE A 159 7.92 -16.04 12.13
C ILE A 159 9.36 -15.99 12.63
N LYS A 160 10.14 -17.00 12.25
CA LYS A 160 11.59 -17.03 12.49
C LYS A 160 12.31 -16.76 11.18
N VAL A 161 13.24 -15.82 11.24
CA VAL A 161 14.28 -15.63 10.22
C VAL A 161 15.60 -16.17 10.77
N GLY A 162 16.51 -16.59 9.89
CA GLY A 162 17.86 -16.93 10.30
C GLY A 162 18.74 -15.68 10.47
N GLU A 163 20.04 -15.91 10.66
CA GLU A 163 21.04 -14.85 10.85
C GLU A 163 21.37 -14.09 9.56
N LYS A 164 21.43 -14.76 8.41
CA LYS A 164 21.85 -14.22 7.10
C LYS A 164 20.69 -14.26 6.10
N VAL A 165 20.01 -13.13 5.94
CA VAL A 165 18.81 -13.00 5.11
C VAL A 165 19.13 -12.32 3.78
N ALA A 166 18.78 -12.99 2.67
CA ALA A 166 18.73 -12.37 1.36
C ALA A 166 17.29 -11.96 1.02
N VAL A 167 17.10 -10.73 0.56
CA VAL A 167 15.83 -10.24 0.01
C VAL A 167 16.01 -9.97 -1.47
N ILE A 168 15.15 -10.56 -2.30
CA ILE A 168 15.21 -10.40 -3.75
C ILE A 168 14.16 -9.40 -4.22
N GLY A 169 14.59 -8.26 -4.74
CA GLY A 169 13.69 -7.22 -5.25
C GLY A 169 14.20 -5.82 -4.93
N GLY A 170 13.48 -4.81 -5.43
CA GLY A 170 13.83 -3.40 -5.16
C GLY A 170 12.63 -2.48 -4.94
N GLY A 171 11.42 -3.05 -4.80
CA GLY A 171 10.20 -2.30 -4.49
C GLY A 171 9.99 -2.14 -2.97
N ASN A 172 8.93 -1.44 -2.58
CA ASN A 172 8.60 -1.20 -1.17
C ASN A 172 8.49 -2.50 -0.35
N VAL A 173 7.92 -3.57 -0.91
CA VAL A 173 7.86 -4.90 -0.27
C VAL A 173 9.25 -5.44 0.07
N ALA A 174 10.26 -5.21 -0.79
CA ALA A 174 11.62 -5.66 -0.52
C ALA A 174 12.26 -4.88 0.63
N ILE A 175 12.07 -3.55 0.64
CA ILE A 175 12.55 -2.70 1.74
C ILE A 175 11.89 -3.07 3.06
N ASP A 176 10.56 -3.18 3.07
CA ASP A 176 9.79 -3.53 4.26
C ASP A 176 10.15 -4.93 4.78
N ALA A 177 10.33 -5.90 3.88
CA ALA A 177 10.75 -7.24 4.27
C ALA A 177 12.16 -7.27 4.88
N ALA A 178 13.11 -6.53 4.30
CA ALA A 178 14.48 -6.45 4.80
C ALA A 178 14.54 -5.80 6.20
N ARG A 179 13.88 -4.66 6.36
CA ARG A 179 13.81 -3.93 7.64
C ARG A 179 13.04 -4.73 8.70
N THR A 180 12.01 -5.47 8.30
CA THR A 180 11.29 -6.40 9.18
C THR A 180 12.18 -7.58 9.61
N ALA A 181 12.98 -8.15 8.71
CA ALA A 181 13.90 -9.23 9.05
C ALA A 181 14.94 -8.80 10.12
N LEU A 182 15.48 -7.58 10.02
CA LEU A 182 16.35 -7.03 11.08
C LEU A 182 15.64 -6.98 12.44
N ARG A 183 14.38 -6.53 12.46
CA ARG A 183 13.58 -6.42 13.69
C ARG A 183 13.21 -7.78 14.28
N LEU A 184 13.14 -8.82 13.45
CA LEU A 184 12.99 -10.21 13.89
C LEU A 184 14.31 -10.85 14.35
N GLY A 185 15.42 -10.13 14.31
CA GLY A 185 16.71 -10.57 14.86
C GLY A 185 17.70 -11.11 13.84
N ALA A 186 17.50 -10.89 12.54
CA ALA A 186 18.54 -11.17 11.55
C ALA A 186 19.80 -10.34 11.86
N ARG A 187 20.97 -11.00 11.82
CA ARG A 187 22.28 -10.36 12.07
C ARG A 187 22.79 -9.63 10.84
N GLU A 188 22.48 -10.16 9.65
CA GLU A 188 22.88 -9.63 8.37
C GLU A 188 21.71 -9.71 7.39
N VAL A 189 21.38 -8.59 6.76
CA VAL A 189 20.33 -8.51 5.75
C VAL A 189 20.89 -7.86 4.49
N GLN A 190 20.74 -8.55 3.37
CA GLN A 190 21.22 -8.13 2.06
C GLN A 190 20.06 -8.09 1.07
N ILE A 191 19.91 -6.98 0.34
CA ILE A 191 18.96 -6.85 -0.76
C ILE A 191 19.70 -7.05 -2.08
N PHE A 192 19.18 -7.93 -2.93
CA PHE A 192 19.68 -8.17 -4.28
C PHE A 192 18.71 -7.60 -5.30
N TYR A 193 19.17 -6.60 -6.06
CA TYR A 193 18.38 -5.94 -7.10
C TYR A 193 19.06 -6.03 -8.46
N ARG A 194 18.28 -6.45 -9.46
CA ARG A 194 18.78 -6.71 -10.82
C ARG A 194 19.08 -5.46 -11.65
N ARG A 195 18.78 -4.26 -11.15
CA ARG A 195 19.07 -2.97 -11.80
C ARG A 195 19.86 -2.04 -10.86
N LEU A 196 20.01 -0.77 -11.24
CA LEU A 196 20.70 0.26 -10.46
C LEU A 196 19.82 0.81 -9.32
N LYS A 197 20.41 1.55 -8.39
CA LYS A 197 19.71 2.16 -7.25
C LYS A 197 18.61 3.10 -7.73
N GLU A 198 18.93 3.92 -8.72
CA GLU A 198 18.02 4.91 -9.32
C GLU A 198 16.80 4.27 -9.99
N ASP A 199 16.91 2.99 -10.39
CA ASP A 199 15.82 2.23 -11.01
C ASP A 199 14.95 1.49 -9.97
N MET A 200 15.23 1.60 -8.67
CA MET A 200 14.45 0.93 -7.64
C MET A 200 13.03 1.53 -7.55
N PRO A 201 11.96 0.72 -7.60
CA PRO A 201 10.60 1.22 -7.42
C PRO A 201 10.27 1.68 -5.99
N ALA A 202 11.09 1.31 -5.01
CA ALA A 202 10.89 1.75 -3.63
C ALA A 202 11.10 3.27 -3.49
N ALA A 203 10.43 3.86 -2.52
CA ALA A 203 10.59 5.29 -2.26
C ALA A 203 12.05 5.61 -1.85
N PRO A 204 12.69 6.66 -2.41
CA PRO A 204 14.10 6.96 -2.13
C PRO A 204 14.43 7.14 -0.64
N TRP A 205 13.52 7.72 0.13
CA TRP A 205 13.69 7.89 1.57
C TRP A 205 13.63 6.55 2.33
N GLU A 206 12.80 5.60 1.88
CA GLU A 206 12.77 4.25 2.48
C GLU A 206 14.05 3.47 2.19
N ILE A 207 14.63 3.64 0.99
CA ILE A 207 15.94 3.06 0.65
C ILE A 207 17.02 3.65 1.57
N ALA A 208 17.02 4.97 1.76
CA ALA A 208 17.97 5.63 2.65
C ALA A 208 17.83 5.17 4.12
N GLU A 209 16.60 4.99 4.61
CA GLU A 209 16.38 4.46 5.97
C GLU A 209 16.83 3.00 6.11
N ALA A 210 16.69 2.18 5.06
CA ALA A 210 17.22 0.82 5.04
C ALA A 210 18.76 0.80 5.11
N GLU A 211 19.43 1.66 4.34
CA GLU A 211 20.90 1.81 4.38
C GLU A 211 21.38 2.27 5.77
N LYS A 212 20.70 3.25 6.39
CA LYS A 212 21.02 3.72 7.75
C LYS A 212 20.88 2.62 8.81
N GLU A 213 19.97 1.67 8.61
CA GLU A 213 19.80 0.51 9.50
C GLU A 213 20.84 -0.61 9.26
N GLY A 214 21.73 -0.45 8.27
CA GLY A 214 22.82 -1.37 7.96
C GLY A 214 22.48 -2.43 6.92
N ILE A 215 21.35 -2.30 6.20
CA ILE A 215 20.98 -3.23 5.14
C ILE A 215 21.91 -3.03 3.94
N GLN A 216 22.54 -4.11 3.50
CA GLN A 216 23.46 -4.08 2.35
C GLN A 216 22.67 -4.16 1.04
N LEU A 217 22.94 -3.26 0.10
CA LEU A 217 22.29 -3.22 -1.21
C LEU A 217 23.26 -3.68 -2.31
N HIS A 218 22.91 -4.78 -2.98
CA HIS A 218 23.63 -5.32 -4.13
C HIS A 218 22.87 -5.02 -5.42
N TYR A 219 23.32 -3.99 -6.14
CA TYR A 219 22.79 -3.63 -7.44
C TYR A 219 23.38 -4.48 -8.56
N LEU A 220 22.66 -4.54 -9.68
CA LEU A 220 23.06 -5.35 -10.83
C LEU A 220 23.34 -6.81 -10.45
N VAL A 221 22.52 -7.37 -9.56
CA VAL A 221 22.59 -8.78 -9.15
C VAL A 221 21.22 -9.42 -9.24
N ALA A 222 21.15 -10.60 -9.86
CA ALA A 222 19.94 -11.42 -9.87
C ALA A 222 20.22 -12.79 -9.23
N PRO A 223 19.25 -13.39 -8.53
CA PRO A 223 19.40 -14.73 -7.99
C PRO A 223 19.37 -15.78 -9.11
N GLY A 224 20.10 -16.85 -8.89
CA GLY A 224 20.07 -18.08 -9.66
C GLY A 224 19.58 -19.24 -8.80
N GLN A 225 20.22 -20.40 -8.95
CA GLN A 225 19.88 -21.60 -8.20
C GLN A 225 20.14 -21.44 -6.70
N MET A 226 19.29 -22.05 -5.88
CA MET A 226 19.46 -22.16 -4.43
C MET A 226 19.71 -23.61 -4.03
N TRP A 227 20.56 -23.81 -3.03
CA TRP A 227 20.89 -25.12 -2.48
C TRP A 227 20.63 -25.17 -0.98
N GLY A 228 20.25 -26.35 -0.52
CA GLY A 228 19.93 -26.62 0.87
C GLY A 228 19.72 -28.11 1.12
N GLY A 229 19.39 -28.45 2.36
CA GLY A 229 19.03 -29.80 2.79
C GLY A 229 17.82 -29.79 3.73
N ASN A 230 17.68 -30.80 4.58
CA ASN A 230 16.56 -30.89 5.54
C ASN A 230 16.46 -29.68 6.50
N GLY A 231 17.57 -28.96 6.71
CA GLY A 231 17.62 -27.74 7.51
C GLY A 231 17.13 -26.48 6.79
N GLY A 232 16.83 -26.54 5.50
CA GLY A 232 16.47 -25.39 4.67
C GLY A 232 17.60 -24.92 3.75
N VAL A 233 17.37 -23.77 3.13
CA VAL A 233 18.34 -23.11 2.25
C VAL A 233 19.63 -22.78 3.00
N LYS A 234 20.77 -22.93 2.33
CA LYS A 234 22.12 -22.66 2.87
C LYS A 234 22.97 -21.79 1.97
N ARG A 235 22.72 -21.84 0.66
CA ARG A 235 23.47 -21.09 -0.35
C ARG A 235 22.55 -20.68 -1.48
N MET A 236 22.83 -19.52 -2.05
CA MET A 236 22.18 -19.01 -3.24
C MET A 236 23.24 -18.58 -4.24
N GLN A 237 23.10 -19.02 -5.48
CA GLN A 237 23.88 -18.46 -6.58
C GLN A 237 23.33 -17.08 -6.92
N CYS A 238 24.23 -16.16 -7.20
CA CYS A 238 23.95 -14.85 -7.75
C CYS A 238 24.70 -14.70 -9.07
N ARG A 239 24.18 -13.83 -9.93
CA ARG A 239 24.79 -13.47 -11.22
C ARG A 239 24.87 -11.95 -11.34
N ARG A 240 25.97 -11.45 -11.90
CA ARG A 240 26.07 -10.03 -12.25
C ARG A 240 25.21 -9.73 -13.47
N MET A 241 24.60 -8.56 -13.45
CA MET A 241 23.74 -8.05 -14.51
C MET A 241 24.41 -6.87 -15.20
N THR A 242 24.14 -6.71 -16.48
CA THR A 242 24.34 -5.45 -17.21
C THR A 242 23.00 -4.93 -17.68
N LEU A 243 22.91 -3.63 -17.93
CA LEU A 243 21.70 -2.98 -18.42
C LEU A 243 21.83 -2.73 -19.92
N SER A 244 20.83 -3.17 -20.67
CA SER A 244 20.71 -2.88 -22.11
C SER A 244 19.63 -1.83 -22.36
N GLU A 245 18.97 -1.89 -23.51
CA GLU A 245 17.94 -0.94 -23.94
C GLU A 245 16.74 -0.91 -23.00
N PHE A 246 15.97 0.17 -23.10
CA PHE A 246 14.74 0.35 -22.33
C PHE A 246 13.69 -0.71 -22.72
N ASP A 247 13.02 -1.27 -21.71
CA ASP A 247 11.84 -2.12 -21.86
C ASP A 247 10.56 -1.26 -21.99
N ALA A 248 9.43 -1.91 -22.26
CA ALA A 248 8.13 -1.24 -22.42
C ALA A 248 7.64 -0.49 -21.17
N SER A 249 8.24 -0.75 -19.99
CA SER A 249 7.97 0.01 -18.77
C SER A 249 8.83 1.26 -18.63
N GLY A 250 9.64 1.59 -19.64
CA GLY A 250 10.55 2.75 -19.61
C GLY A 250 11.79 2.53 -18.75
N ARG A 251 12.15 1.27 -18.43
CA ARG A 251 13.33 0.92 -17.61
C ARG A 251 14.30 0.06 -18.40
N LYS A 252 15.61 0.21 -18.16
CA LYS A 252 16.61 -0.62 -18.86
C LYS A 252 16.42 -2.11 -18.57
N ARG A 253 16.54 -2.94 -19.60
CA ARG A 253 16.41 -4.38 -19.48
C ARG A 253 17.68 -4.97 -18.85
N PRO A 254 17.56 -5.71 -17.73
CA PRO A 254 18.71 -6.38 -17.14
C PRO A 254 19.02 -7.68 -17.87
N THR A 255 20.29 -7.89 -18.24
CA THR A 255 20.79 -9.10 -18.91
C THR A 255 21.94 -9.69 -18.10
N ALA A 256 21.96 -11.01 -17.90
CA ALA A 256 23.00 -11.67 -17.13
C ALA A 256 24.34 -11.62 -17.86
N ILE A 257 25.42 -11.35 -17.13
CA ILE A 257 26.79 -11.44 -17.64
C ILE A 257 27.23 -12.90 -17.53
N ALA A 258 27.58 -13.53 -18.66
CA ALA A 258 28.01 -14.92 -18.67
C ALA A 258 29.30 -15.13 -17.87
N GLY A 259 29.39 -16.21 -17.08
CA GLY A 259 30.57 -16.52 -16.27
C GLY A 259 30.74 -15.65 -15.02
N SER A 260 29.74 -14.83 -14.67
CA SER A 260 29.77 -13.93 -13.51
C SER A 260 29.07 -14.51 -12.27
N GLU A 261 28.81 -15.81 -12.27
CA GLU A 261 28.18 -16.53 -11.17
C GLU A 261 29.06 -16.47 -9.91
N PHE A 262 28.44 -16.21 -8.76
CA PHE A 262 29.08 -16.32 -7.45
C PHE A 262 28.08 -16.87 -6.43
N GLU A 263 28.57 -17.45 -5.35
CA GLU A 263 27.73 -17.99 -4.28
C GLU A 263 27.65 -17.03 -3.09
N VAL A 264 26.48 -16.98 -2.46
CA VAL A 264 26.24 -16.27 -1.21
C VAL A 264 25.71 -17.27 -0.19
N GLU A 265 26.32 -17.33 0.99
CA GLU A 265 25.81 -18.09 2.13
C GLU A 265 24.64 -17.36 2.77
N ILE A 266 23.48 -18.03 2.81
CA ILE A 266 22.24 -17.48 3.35
C ILE A 266 21.45 -18.58 4.07
N ASP A 267 20.65 -18.21 5.05
CA ASP A 267 19.75 -19.15 5.74
C ASP A 267 18.26 -18.86 5.48
N THR A 268 17.98 -17.65 4.99
CA THR A 268 16.64 -17.20 4.64
C THR A 268 16.70 -16.43 3.33
N VAL A 269 15.79 -16.72 2.41
CA VAL A 269 15.59 -15.92 1.21
C VAL A 269 14.16 -15.40 1.20
N ILE A 270 13.96 -14.12 0.99
CA ILE A 270 12.63 -13.51 0.89
C ILE A 270 12.44 -12.99 -0.54
N ALA A 271 11.54 -13.61 -1.29
CA ALA A 271 11.22 -13.24 -2.66
C ALA A 271 10.21 -12.06 -2.68
N ALA A 272 10.65 -10.89 -3.11
CA ALA A 272 9.87 -9.65 -3.16
C ALA A 272 9.93 -9.02 -4.58
N VAL A 273 9.67 -9.84 -5.60
CA VAL A 273 9.83 -9.47 -7.03
C VAL A 273 8.56 -8.96 -7.71
N GLY A 274 7.48 -8.76 -6.94
CA GLY A 274 6.22 -8.19 -7.40
C GLY A 274 5.01 -8.92 -6.82
N GLN A 275 3.83 -8.41 -7.13
CA GLN A 275 2.55 -8.91 -6.65
C GLN A 275 1.57 -9.06 -7.81
N ILE A 276 0.64 -10.00 -7.67
CA ILE A 276 -0.44 -10.24 -8.63
C ILE A 276 -1.80 -10.33 -7.93
N PRO A 277 -2.88 -9.95 -8.62
CA PRO A 277 -4.25 -10.15 -8.16
C PRO A 277 -4.54 -11.61 -7.83
N ASP A 278 -5.32 -11.84 -6.77
CA ASP A 278 -5.86 -13.17 -6.47
C ASP A 278 -7.29 -13.29 -7.00
N THR A 279 -7.40 -13.60 -8.30
CA THR A 279 -8.68 -13.61 -9.03
C THR A 279 -9.17 -15.00 -9.40
N GLU A 280 -8.49 -16.04 -8.95
CA GLU A 280 -8.73 -17.43 -9.37
C GLU A 280 -10.16 -17.88 -9.07
N CYS A 281 -10.70 -17.52 -7.91
CA CYS A 281 -12.07 -17.86 -7.50
C CYS A 281 -13.17 -17.19 -8.34
N PHE A 282 -12.85 -16.14 -9.11
CA PHE A 282 -13.79 -15.45 -10.00
C PHE A 282 -13.70 -15.93 -11.45
N ARG A 283 -12.75 -16.80 -11.78
CA ARG A 283 -12.61 -17.36 -13.13
C ARG A 283 -13.78 -18.30 -13.43
N GLY A 284 -14.36 -18.17 -14.62
CA GLY A 284 -15.54 -18.94 -15.04
C GLY A 284 -16.88 -18.25 -14.76
N ASN A 285 -16.91 -17.15 -13.99
CA ASN A 285 -18.14 -16.44 -13.62
C ASN A 285 -18.47 -15.27 -14.57
N GLY A 286 -18.12 -15.37 -15.85
CA GLY A 286 -18.38 -14.33 -16.86
C GLY A 286 -17.46 -13.09 -16.77
N PHE A 287 -16.56 -13.01 -15.79
CA PHE A 287 -15.57 -11.94 -15.69
C PHE A 287 -14.45 -12.09 -16.71
N GLN A 288 -13.97 -10.95 -17.20
CA GLN A 288 -12.82 -10.88 -18.10
C GLN A 288 -11.58 -10.43 -17.34
N PHE A 289 -10.43 -10.98 -17.72
CA PHE A 289 -9.15 -10.69 -17.10
C PHE A 289 -8.09 -10.34 -18.14
N ASP A 290 -7.06 -9.60 -17.75
CA ASP A 290 -5.87 -9.41 -18.57
C ASP A 290 -4.83 -10.54 -18.38
N SER A 291 -3.68 -10.40 -19.04
CA SER A 291 -2.59 -11.39 -18.94
C SER A 291 -1.93 -11.45 -17.57
N SER A 292 -2.07 -10.42 -16.74
CA SER A 292 -1.59 -10.39 -15.35
C SER A 292 -2.59 -11.05 -14.38
N GLY A 293 -3.81 -11.33 -14.84
CA GLY A 293 -4.90 -11.85 -14.03
C GLY A 293 -5.72 -10.75 -13.36
N ALA A 294 -5.53 -9.47 -13.71
CA ALA A 294 -6.34 -8.36 -13.22
C ALA A 294 -7.69 -8.31 -13.93
N PHE A 295 -8.74 -7.82 -13.25
CA PHE A 295 -10.07 -7.63 -13.84
C PHE A 295 -10.01 -6.60 -14.96
N ARG A 296 -10.68 -6.90 -16.09
CA ARG A 296 -10.98 -5.90 -17.11
C ARG A 296 -12.26 -5.17 -16.76
N VAL A 297 -12.19 -3.85 -16.76
CA VAL A 297 -13.29 -2.95 -16.46
C VAL A 297 -13.34 -1.82 -17.46
N ASP A 298 -14.49 -1.16 -17.54
CA ASP A 298 -14.62 0.14 -18.17
C ASP A 298 -13.75 1.19 -17.41
N PRO A 299 -12.87 1.94 -18.08
CA PRO A 299 -11.90 2.80 -17.41
C PRO A 299 -12.52 4.03 -16.73
N ASP A 300 -13.70 4.46 -17.17
CA ASP A 300 -14.38 5.66 -16.66
C ASP A 300 -15.29 5.34 -15.47
N THR A 301 -15.93 4.17 -15.51
CA THR A 301 -16.93 3.74 -14.52
C THR A 301 -16.46 2.63 -13.60
N LEU A 302 -15.39 1.91 -13.95
CA LEU A 302 -14.93 0.69 -13.28
C LEU A 302 -15.94 -0.47 -13.31
N ALA A 303 -16.95 -0.38 -14.19
CA ALA A 303 -17.92 -1.45 -14.38
C ALA A 303 -17.25 -2.67 -15.03
N THR A 304 -17.59 -3.86 -14.54
CA THR A 304 -17.20 -5.12 -15.19
C THR A 304 -18.18 -5.45 -16.33
N GLY A 305 -17.96 -6.56 -17.04
CA GLY A 305 -18.93 -7.10 -17.99
C GLY A 305 -20.24 -7.61 -17.35
N THR A 306 -20.30 -7.72 -16.02
CA THR A 306 -21.46 -8.21 -15.28
C THR A 306 -22.28 -7.04 -14.74
N PRO A 307 -23.59 -6.92 -15.08
CA PRO A 307 -24.44 -5.83 -14.61
C PRO A 307 -24.45 -5.71 -13.08
N GLY A 308 -24.29 -4.48 -12.60
CA GLY A 308 -24.25 -4.15 -11.16
C GLY A 308 -22.96 -4.57 -10.45
N VAL A 309 -21.92 -5.02 -11.16
CA VAL A 309 -20.65 -5.42 -10.57
C VAL A 309 -19.52 -4.53 -11.10
N PHE A 310 -18.77 -3.97 -10.16
CA PHE A 310 -17.64 -3.05 -10.39
C PHE A 310 -16.37 -3.66 -9.77
N ALA A 311 -15.19 -3.29 -10.26
CA ALA A 311 -13.91 -3.73 -9.67
C ALA A 311 -12.88 -2.59 -9.69
N GLY A 312 -11.99 -2.52 -8.70
CA GLY A 312 -11.02 -1.43 -8.60
C GLY A 312 -9.97 -1.62 -7.51
N GLY A 313 -8.92 -0.81 -7.57
CA GLY A 313 -7.70 -0.99 -6.79
C GLY A 313 -6.74 -1.96 -7.48
N ASP A 314 -5.88 -2.60 -6.68
CA ASP A 314 -4.78 -3.41 -7.22
C ASP A 314 -5.24 -4.66 -8.00
N ASN A 315 -6.48 -5.11 -7.80
CA ASN A 315 -7.04 -6.23 -8.59
C ASN A 315 -7.43 -5.84 -10.03
N VAL A 316 -7.36 -4.55 -10.38
CA VAL A 316 -7.57 -4.01 -11.73
C VAL A 316 -6.28 -3.42 -12.29
N ARG A 317 -5.59 -2.59 -11.49
CA ARG A 317 -4.38 -1.86 -11.94
C ARG A 317 -3.10 -2.67 -11.83
N GLY A 318 -3.08 -3.70 -10.98
CA GLY A 318 -1.85 -4.21 -10.37
C GLY A 318 -1.43 -3.35 -9.16
N PRO A 319 -0.37 -3.76 -8.45
CA PRO A 319 0.06 -3.13 -7.20
C PRO A 319 0.44 -1.65 -7.42
N ALA A 320 -0.29 -0.75 -6.77
CA ALA A 320 -0.14 0.70 -6.87
C ALA A 320 0.00 1.35 -5.48
N SER A 321 0.02 2.68 -5.42
CA SER A 321 -0.02 3.40 -4.14
C SER A 321 -1.41 3.31 -3.49
N ALA A 322 -1.46 3.43 -2.16
CA ALA A 322 -2.74 3.47 -1.44
C ALA A 322 -3.67 4.57 -1.95
N VAL A 323 -3.12 5.73 -2.33
CA VAL A 323 -3.90 6.86 -2.85
C VAL A 323 -4.55 6.54 -4.20
N GLU A 324 -3.87 5.82 -5.09
CA GLU A 324 -4.44 5.37 -6.36
C GLU A 324 -5.58 4.36 -6.14
N ALA A 325 -5.40 3.45 -5.18
CA ALA A 325 -6.45 2.52 -4.76
C ALA A 325 -7.63 3.25 -4.08
N MET A 326 -7.41 4.36 -3.39
CA MET A 326 -8.51 5.21 -2.88
C MET A 326 -9.25 5.90 -4.03
N ALA A 327 -8.53 6.39 -5.04
CA ALA A 327 -9.12 7.07 -6.20
C ALA A 327 -10.06 6.16 -7.02
N ASP A 328 -9.61 4.95 -7.35
CA ASP A 328 -10.28 3.72 -6.94
C ASP A 328 -11.73 3.72 -6.49
N GLY A 329 -11.85 3.43 -5.19
CA GLY A 329 -13.11 3.31 -4.49
C GLY A 329 -13.96 4.57 -4.61
N GLN A 330 -13.34 5.75 -4.70
CA GLN A 330 -14.07 6.99 -4.95
C GLN A 330 -14.78 6.96 -6.31
N LYS A 331 -14.07 6.62 -7.39
CA LYS A 331 -14.65 6.50 -8.74
C LYS A 331 -15.75 5.43 -8.76
N ALA A 332 -15.49 4.27 -8.16
CA ALA A 332 -16.47 3.18 -8.08
C ALA A 332 -17.73 3.59 -7.32
N ALA A 333 -17.60 4.27 -6.17
CA ALA A 333 -18.76 4.76 -5.40
C ALA A 333 -19.65 5.68 -6.23
N MET A 334 -19.06 6.58 -7.02
CA MET A 334 -19.82 7.50 -7.88
C MET A 334 -20.48 6.78 -9.05
N ALA A 335 -19.80 5.79 -9.63
CA ALA A 335 -20.37 4.97 -10.70
C ALA A 335 -21.52 4.09 -10.18
N ILE A 336 -21.38 3.52 -8.99
CA ILE A 336 -22.44 2.75 -8.31
C ILE A 336 -23.63 3.65 -7.97
N ASP A 337 -23.40 4.86 -7.42
CA ASP A 337 -24.48 5.80 -7.15
C ASP A 337 -25.26 6.12 -8.43
N ARG A 338 -24.58 6.39 -9.54
CA ARG A 338 -25.23 6.61 -10.85
C ARG A 338 -25.99 5.38 -11.34
N TYR A 339 -25.41 4.20 -11.20
CA TYR A 339 -26.04 2.93 -11.59
C TYR A 339 -27.35 2.69 -10.83
N LEU A 340 -27.41 3.08 -9.56
CA LEU A 340 -28.59 2.99 -8.69
C LEU A 340 -29.53 4.21 -8.79
N GLY A 341 -29.36 5.07 -9.80
CA GLY A 341 -30.25 6.20 -10.07
C GLY A 341 -29.92 7.50 -9.32
N GLY A 342 -28.77 7.57 -8.66
CA GLY A 342 -28.21 8.81 -8.09
C GLY A 342 -27.53 9.71 -9.13
N ASP A 343 -26.98 10.84 -8.68
CA ASP A 343 -26.35 11.83 -9.56
C ASP A 343 -24.89 11.48 -9.93
N GLY A 344 -24.27 10.55 -9.20
CA GLY A 344 -22.87 10.17 -9.36
C GLY A 344 -21.91 11.33 -9.14
N ARG A 345 -22.30 12.36 -8.38
CA ARG A 345 -21.46 13.51 -8.03
C ARG A 345 -20.83 13.31 -6.68
N MET A 346 -19.56 13.69 -6.53
CA MET A 346 -18.89 13.64 -5.25
C MET A 346 -19.63 14.47 -4.18
N PRO A 347 -19.80 13.96 -2.96
CA PRO A 347 -20.23 14.80 -1.83
C PRO A 347 -19.24 15.95 -1.64
N ASN A 348 -19.64 17.17 -2.03
CA ASN A 348 -18.78 18.35 -2.05
C ASN A 348 -18.80 19.09 -0.70
N ALA A 349 -18.32 18.46 0.37
CA ALA A 349 -18.38 19.08 1.70
C ALA A 349 -17.41 20.28 1.87
N PHE A 350 -16.26 20.29 1.18
CA PHE A 350 -15.15 21.19 1.55
C PHE A 350 -14.77 22.26 0.51
N ARG A 351 -15.09 22.06 -0.78
CA ARG A 351 -14.62 22.98 -1.83
C ARG A 351 -15.20 24.39 -1.69
N ASP A 352 -16.43 24.50 -1.21
CA ASP A 352 -17.08 25.80 -1.00
C ASP A 352 -16.65 26.47 0.31
N GLN A 353 -16.26 25.69 1.33
CA GLN A 353 -15.69 26.21 2.58
C GLN A 353 -14.27 26.77 2.38
N LEU A 354 -13.46 26.12 1.53
CA LEU A 354 -12.10 26.58 1.22
C LEU A 354 -12.08 27.96 0.54
N LYS A 355 -13.12 28.32 -0.22
CA LYS A 355 -13.24 29.64 -0.86
C LYS A 355 -13.34 30.80 0.14
N GLY A 356 -13.81 30.53 1.35
CA GLY A 356 -13.96 31.52 2.42
C GLY A 356 -12.78 31.62 3.38
N LEU A 357 -11.77 30.75 3.25
CA LEU A 357 -10.66 30.69 4.19
C LEU A 357 -9.72 31.89 4.00
N LYS A 358 -9.78 32.87 4.90
CA LYS A 358 -8.82 33.98 4.95
C LYS A 358 -7.53 33.45 5.57
N VAL A 359 -6.45 33.45 4.79
CA VAL A 359 -5.12 33.08 5.28
C VAL A 359 -4.23 34.31 5.26
N SER A 360 -3.67 34.66 6.41
CA SER A 360 -2.66 35.71 6.53
C SER A 360 -1.33 35.19 6.00
N PHE A 361 -0.62 36.03 5.25
CA PHE A 361 0.70 35.71 4.74
C PHE A 361 1.60 36.94 4.83
N ASP A 362 2.91 36.70 4.85
CA ASP A 362 3.94 37.72 4.97
C ASP A 362 4.85 37.60 3.74
N GLU A 363 4.78 38.59 2.84
CA GLU A 363 5.56 38.59 1.59
C GLU A 363 7.05 38.75 1.84
N GLU A 364 7.44 39.46 2.90
CA GLU A 364 8.84 39.64 3.28
C GLU A 364 9.41 38.32 3.82
N ALA A 365 8.62 37.60 4.62
CA ALA A 365 9.00 36.26 5.09
C ALA A 365 9.15 35.23 3.96
N TYR A 366 8.45 35.39 2.82
CA TYR A 366 8.65 34.53 1.65
C TYR A 366 9.95 34.80 0.89
N ALA A 367 10.52 35.99 1.06
CA ALA A 367 11.83 36.30 0.48
C ALA A 367 12.97 35.63 1.24
N GLU A 368 12.74 35.21 2.50
CA GLU A 368 13.72 34.48 3.30
C GLU A 368 13.74 32.99 2.94
N GLU A 369 14.95 32.46 2.72
CA GLU A 369 15.11 31.03 2.44
C GLU A 369 15.17 30.22 3.74
N HIS A 370 14.16 29.36 3.94
CA HIS A 370 14.14 28.41 5.04
C HIS A 370 14.32 26.96 4.54
N PRO A 371 15.24 26.19 5.15
CA PRO A 371 15.38 24.78 4.85
C PRO A 371 14.10 24.01 5.20
N ARG A 372 13.86 22.91 4.51
CA ARG A 372 12.78 21.98 4.88
C ARG A 372 13.04 21.42 6.26
N ILE A 373 12.01 21.42 7.10
CA ILE A 373 12.08 20.76 8.40
C ILE A 373 12.11 19.25 8.15
N GLU A 374 13.10 18.56 8.70
CA GLU A 374 13.18 17.10 8.61
C GLU A 374 12.19 16.43 9.56
N MET A 375 11.65 15.29 9.15
CA MET A 375 10.78 14.46 10.01
C MET A 375 11.60 13.92 11.18
N PRO A 376 11.22 14.20 12.44
CA PRO A 376 11.83 13.55 13.58
C PRO A 376 11.71 12.03 13.44
N THR A 377 12.81 11.32 13.66
CA THR A 377 12.83 9.87 13.61
C THR A 377 13.36 9.26 14.90
N LEU A 378 12.91 8.04 15.19
CA LEU A 378 13.43 7.24 16.30
C LEU A 378 14.95 7.03 16.12
N PRO A 379 15.78 7.19 17.17
CA PRO A 379 17.22 6.93 17.08
C PRO A 379 17.52 5.51 16.61
N LEU A 380 18.58 5.31 15.82
CA LEU A 380 18.92 3.98 15.26
C LEU A 380 19.06 2.89 16.32
N SER A 381 19.67 3.21 17.47
CA SER A 381 19.83 2.28 18.61
C SER A 381 18.51 1.69 19.10
N ASP A 382 17.41 2.41 18.90
CA ASP A 382 16.10 2.07 19.44
C ASP A 382 15.19 1.42 18.38
N ARG A 383 15.67 1.20 17.15
CA ARG A 383 14.88 0.61 16.05
C ARG A 383 14.98 -0.90 15.94
N TYR A 384 15.98 -1.50 16.57
CA TYR A 384 16.24 -2.95 16.49
C TYR A 384 15.36 -3.74 17.47
N HIS A 385 15.01 -4.97 17.09
CA HIS A 385 14.23 -5.90 17.92
C HIS A 385 12.85 -5.41 18.37
N ASN A 386 12.26 -4.43 17.67
CA ASN A 386 10.93 -3.94 17.96
C ASN A 386 10.26 -3.33 16.70
N PHE A 387 8.97 -3.02 16.82
CA PHE A 387 8.18 -2.40 15.76
C PHE A 387 7.67 -1.00 16.14
N LYS A 388 8.39 -0.29 17.03
CA LYS A 388 8.06 1.10 17.35
C LYS A 388 8.10 1.95 16.09
N GLU A 389 7.17 2.89 16.02
CA GLU A 389 7.07 3.83 14.91
C GLU A 389 8.38 4.60 14.72
N VAL A 390 8.86 4.65 13.47
CA VAL A 390 10.13 5.29 13.14
C VAL A 390 9.95 6.79 12.92
N GLU A 391 8.94 7.21 12.16
CA GLU A 391 8.64 8.63 11.95
C GLU A 391 7.73 9.14 13.06
N LEU A 392 8.20 10.10 13.85
CA LEU A 392 7.53 10.52 15.10
C LEU A 392 6.52 11.66 14.91
N GLY A 393 6.37 12.17 13.69
CA GLY A 393 5.51 13.31 13.39
C GLY A 393 6.13 14.65 13.77
N TYR A 394 5.45 15.73 13.36
CA TYR A 394 5.84 17.09 13.73
C TYR A 394 5.22 17.50 15.07
N SER A 395 5.97 18.31 15.82
CA SER A 395 5.36 19.15 16.85
C SER A 395 4.55 20.28 16.22
N ALA A 396 3.63 20.90 16.98
CA ALA A 396 2.86 22.04 16.49
C ALA A 396 3.77 23.18 16.00
N ARG A 397 4.87 23.47 16.71
CA ARG A 397 5.86 24.46 16.27
C ARG A 397 6.47 24.09 14.92
N MET A 398 6.93 22.85 14.76
CA MET A 398 7.52 22.39 13.49
C MET A 398 6.51 22.44 12.34
N ALA A 399 5.26 22.06 12.58
CA ALA A 399 4.22 22.14 11.56
C ALA A 399 3.93 23.58 11.14
N VAL A 400 3.85 24.52 12.09
CA VAL A 400 3.66 25.95 11.78
C VAL A 400 4.85 26.50 11.00
N GLU A 401 6.08 26.23 11.43
CA GLU A 401 7.28 26.71 10.71
C GLU A 401 7.40 26.10 9.31
N GLU A 402 7.09 24.82 9.13
CA GLU A 402 7.07 24.20 7.79
C GLU A 402 5.94 24.77 6.92
N ALA A 403 4.77 25.07 7.50
CA ALA A 403 3.63 25.63 6.78
C ALA A 403 3.88 27.06 6.28
N LYS A 404 4.74 27.85 6.95
CA LYS A 404 5.17 29.18 6.47
C LYS A 404 5.91 29.13 5.13
N ARG A 405 6.36 27.95 4.68
CA ARG A 405 7.01 27.76 3.37
C ARG A 405 5.99 27.58 2.23
N CYS A 406 4.68 27.55 2.51
CA CYS A 406 3.61 27.32 1.54
C CYS A 406 3.36 28.56 0.66
N LEU A 407 3.42 28.41 -0.67
CA LEU A 407 3.19 29.53 -1.62
C LEU A 407 1.72 29.85 -1.94
N HIS A 408 0.75 29.28 -1.22
CA HIS A 408 -0.69 29.52 -1.45
C HIS A 408 -1.17 29.36 -2.91
N CYS A 409 -0.72 28.32 -3.63
CA CYS A 409 -1.06 28.08 -5.04
C CYS A 409 -2.55 27.87 -5.36
N TYR A 410 -3.41 27.77 -4.34
CA TYR A 410 -4.88 27.68 -4.48
C TYR A 410 -5.56 29.04 -4.68
N ARG A 411 -4.83 30.16 -4.54
CA ARG A 411 -5.36 31.49 -4.86
C ARG A 411 -5.55 31.59 -6.37
N GLN A 412 -6.81 31.51 -6.81
CA GLN A 412 -7.21 32.06 -8.10
C GLN A 412 -7.41 33.57 -7.87
N GLU A 413 -6.80 34.40 -8.72
CA GLU A 413 -7.04 35.85 -8.73
C GLU A 413 -8.52 36.18 -8.89
#